data_AF-A0A0E3WJ03-F1
#
_entry.id   AF-A0A0E3WJ03-F1
#
_cell.length_a   1.000
_cell.length_b   1.000
_cell.length_c   1.000
_cell.angle_alpha   90.00
_cell.angle_beta   90.00
_cell.angle_gamma   90.00
#
_symmetry.space_group_name_H-M   'P 1'
#
loop_
_entity.id
_entity.type
_entity.pdbx_description
1 polymer ?
#
loop_
_entity_poly.entity_id
_entity_poly.type
_entity_poly.pdbx_seq_one_letter_code
_entity_poly.pdbx_strand_id
1 'polypeptide(L)'
;MVINHNVSFRRRVLFLNCLAVQSNKVLYLKYYLDSHSNMSYYTDAGGVINMSENKITSDLLRGHTDTMILRLLSEADRYGYEIVKLIAERSDGEYELKEATMYSSVRRLEADGDIEWYWGDESQGGRRKYFRITEKGKAAYARNKSNWEYAKRVLENLL
;
A
#
# COMPACT_ATOMS: atom_id res chain seq x y z
N MET A 1 -46.38 18.33 18.34
CA MET A 1 -46.82 19.12 17.18
C MET A 1 -45.65 19.98 16.75
N VAL A 2 -44.96 19.63 15.67
CA VAL A 2 -43.78 20.35 15.18
C VAL A 2 -44.02 20.71 13.73
N ILE A 3 -43.74 21.97 13.38
CA ILE A 3 -44.07 22.57 12.10
C ILE A 3 -43.04 22.11 11.06
N ASN A 4 -43.53 21.76 9.87
CA ASN A 4 -42.76 21.09 8.83
C ASN A 4 -42.50 22.07 7.67
N HIS A 5 -41.23 22.25 7.28
CA HIS A 5 -40.85 22.96 6.06
C HIS A 5 -39.83 22.13 5.25
N ASN A 6 -40.29 21.64 4.09
CA ASN A 6 -39.42 21.33 2.93
C ASN A 6 -38.76 22.64 2.46
N VAL A 7 -37.59 22.70 1.78
CA VAL A 7 -36.94 21.85 0.75
C VAL A 7 -35.38 22.01 0.90
N SER A 8 -34.43 21.33 0.21
CA SER A 8 -34.47 20.48 -1.00
C SER A 8 -33.30 19.47 -1.15
N PHE A 9 -33.60 18.35 -1.80
CA PHE A 9 -32.84 17.47 -2.72
C PHE A 9 -31.30 17.23 -2.63
N ARG A 10 -30.96 15.91 -2.72
CA ARG A 10 -29.68 15.25 -3.11
C ARG A 10 -28.53 15.12 -2.08
N ARG A 11 -28.51 13.98 -1.38
CA ARG A 11 -27.74 12.74 -1.74
C ARG A 11 -28.25 11.58 -0.87
N ARG A 12 -28.33 10.36 -1.42
CA ARG A 12 -28.72 9.16 -0.62
C ARG A 12 -27.55 8.77 0.29
N VAL A 13 -27.62 9.14 1.57
CA VAL A 13 -26.81 8.53 2.64
C VAL A 13 -27.55 7.28 3.10
N LEU A 14 -26.89 6.11 3.03
CA LEU A 14 -27.39 4.88 3.64
C LEU A 14 -27.13 4.94 5.14
N PHE A 15 -28.16 5.29 5.92
CA PHE A 15 -28.07 5.32 7.38
C PHE A 15 -28.25 3.91 7.95
N LEU A 16 -27.15 3.28 8.37
CA LEU A 16 -27.14 2.08 9.20
C LEU A 16 -26.69 2.47 10.61
N ASN A 17 -27.64 2.60 11.53
CA ASN A 17 -27.36 2.84 12.94
C ASN A 17 -27.17 1.49 13.65
N CYS A 18 -25.94 1.16 14.04
CA CYS A 18 -25.66 0.06 14.96
C CYS A 18 -25.40 0.63 16.36
N LEU A 19 -26.25 0.28 17.32
CA LEU A 19 -26.12 0.70 18.73
C LEU A 19 -25.25 -0.30 19.49
N ALA A 20 -24.01 0.08 19.78
CA ALA A 20 -23.16 -0.61 20.75
C ALA A 20 -23.08 0.24 22.03
N VAL A 21 -23.78 -0.19 23.09
CA VAL A 21 -23.77 0.50 24.39
C VAL A 21 -22.77 -0.18 25.31
N GLN A 22 -21.67 0.52 25.62
CA GLN A 22 -20.76 0.14 26.70
C GLN A 22 -20.42 1.39 27.52
N SER A 23 -20.79 1.38 28.80
CA SER A 23 -20.50 2.42 29.80
C SER A 23 -20.96 3.86 29.46
N ASN A 24 -22.28 4.06 29.47
CA ASN A 24 -22.95 5.35 29.73
C ASN A 24 -22.55 6.58 28.87
N LYS A 25 -21.96 6.36 27.69
CA LYS A 25 -21.75 7.38 26.65
C LYS A 25 -22.46 6.93 25.37
N VAL A 26 -23.22 7.84 24.75
CA VAL A 26 -23.96 7.53 23.52
C VAL A 26 -23.03 7.78 22.33
N LEU A 27 -22.15 6.83 22.02
CA LEU A 27 -21.34 6.91 20.80
C LEU A 27 -22.22 6.73 19.55
N TYR A 28 -22.52 7.84 18.88
CA TYR A 28 -23.10 7.81 17.54
C TYR A 28 -22.02 7.47 16.50
N LEU A 29 -21.96 6.19 16.13
CA LEU A 29 -21.18 5.68 14.99
C LEU A 29 -21.77 6.19 13.65
N LYS A 30 -21.47 7.43 13.30
CA LYS A 30 -21.89 8.06 12.04
C LYS A 30 -20.89 7.80 10.93
N TYR A 31 -20.99 6.64 10.29
CA TYR A 31 -20.18 6.27 9.14
C TYR A 31 -20.37 7.26 7.97
N TYR A 32 -19.27 7.84 7.51
CA TYR A 32 -19.21 8.65 6.29
C TYR A 32 -18.17 8.03 5.36
N LEU A 33 -18.64 7.28 4.35
CA LEU A 33 -17.78 6.81 3.26
C LEU A 33 -17.61 7.96 2.26
N ASP A 34 -16.49 8.66 2.34
CA ASP A 34 -16.02 9.49 1.23
C ASP A 34 -15.20 8.62 0.24
N SER A 35 -14.95 9.21 -0.92
CA SER A 35 -14.21 8.71 -2.09
C SER A 35 -12.76 8.28 -1.78
N HIS A 36 -12.26 8.63 -0.60
CA HIS A 36 -11.00 8.19 -0.01
C HIS A 36 -11.36 7.50 1.31
N SER A 37 -10.82 6.30 1.55
CA SER A 37 -11.25 5.29 2.52
C SER A 37 -11.10 5.64 4.02
N ASN A 38 -11.34 6.90 4.42
CA ASN A 38 -11.10 7.37 5.78
C ASN A 38 -12.33 7.20 6.69
N MET A 39 -12.13 6.43 7.76
CA MET A 39 -13.09 6.19 8.82
C MET A 39 -12.99 7.29 9.89
N SER A 40 -13.99 8.18 9.93
CA SER A 40 -14.04 9.27 10.92
C SER A 40 -15.13 9.01 11.96
N TYR A 41 -14.77 9.13 13.25
CA TYR A 41 -15.71 9.03 14.36
C TYR A 41 -15.93 10.38 15.04
N TYR A 42 -17.17 10.64 15.43
CA TYR A 42 -17.58 11.86 16.14
C TYR A 42 -17.81 11.56 17.62
N THR A 43 -17.34 12.46 18.48
CA THR A 43 -17.64 12.44 19.92
C THR A 43 -18.63 13.55 20.26
N ASP A 44 -19.38 13.40 21.35
CA ASP A 44 -20.40 14.38 21.80
C ASP A 44 -19.85 15.80 22.06
N ALA A 45 -18.52 15.96 22.17
CA ALA A 45 -17.84 17.23 22.33
C ALA A 45 -17.51 17.96 21.00
N GLY A 46 -17.95 17.44 19.84
CA GLY A 46 -17.67 18.02 18.53
C GLY A 46 -16.22 17.85 18.04
N GLY A 47 -15.37 17.18 18.82
CA GLY A 47 -14.00 16.85 18.43
C GLY A 47 -13.95 15.69 17.44
N VAL A 48 -13.34 15.95 16.28
CA VAL A 48 -12.91 14.90 15.34
C VAL A 48 -11.59 14.30 15.87
N ILE A 49 -11.64 13.04 16.30
CA ILE A 49 -10.43 12.26 16.56
C ILE A 49 -10.00 11.62 15.25
N ASN A 50 -9.00 12.24 14.60
CA ASN A 50 -8.27 11.57 13.54
C ASN A 50 -7.47 10.42 14.18
N MET A 51 -7.76 9.18 13.80
CA MET A 51 -6.79 8.10 13.96
C MET A 51 -5.49 8.57 13.30
N SER A 52 -4.37 8.55 14.03
CA SER A 52 -3.08 8.96 13.49
C SER A 52 -2.74 8.09 12.29
N GLU A 53 -2.74 8.67 11.09
CA GLU A 53 -2.21 8.01 9.90
C GLU A 53 -0.72 7.73 10.15
N ASN A 54 -0.40 6.48 10.56
CA ASN A 54 0.97 5.96 10.56
C ASN A 54 1.43 5.70 9.12
N LYS A 55 1.38 6.74 8.27
CA LYS A 55 1.95 6.69 6.93
C LYS A 55 3.46 6.65 7.06
N ILE A 56 4.03 5.47 6.81
CA ILE A 56 5.47 5.32 6.62
C ILE A 56 5.92 6.35 5.57
N THR A 57 6.94 7.13 5.88
CA THR A 57 7.45 8.16 4.97
C THR A 57 7.78 7.53 3.61
N SER A 58 7.17 8.05 2.54
CA SER A 58 7.29 7.49 1.18
C SER A 58 8.74 7.26 0.77
N ASP A 59 9.67 8.09 1.25
CA ASP A 59 11.09 8.02 0.93
C ASP A 59 11.82 6.84 1.58
N LEU A 60 11.39 6.37 2.75
CA LEU A 60 11.93 5.15 3.36
C LEU A 60 11.60 3.93 2.49
N LEU A 61 10.33 3.78 2.11
CA LEU A 61 9.89 2.69 1.23
C LEU A 61 10.51 2.81 -0.18
N ARG A 62 10.62 4.04 -0.71
CA ARG A 62 11.28 4.33 -1.99
C ARG A 62 12.74 3.85 -1.99
N GLY A 63 13.47 4.08 -0.90
CA GLY A 63 14.85 3.61 -0.72
C GLY A 63 14.99 2.07 -0.75
N HIS A 64 13.91 1.33 -0.50
CA HIS A 64 13.90 -0.14 -0.55
C HIS A 64 13.24 -0.74 -1.80
N THR A 65 12.81 0.07 -2.78
CA THR A 65 12.10 -0.38 -4.00
C THR A 65 12.83 -1.52 -4.71
N ASP A 66 14.14 -1.36 -4.95
CA ASP A 66 14.98 -2.33 -5.66
C ASP A 66 15.03 -3.67 -4.91
N THR A 67 15.04 -3.61 -3.56
CA THR A 67 15.05 -4.80 -2.70
C THR A 67 13.69 -5.49 -2.66
N MET A 68 12.57 -4.74 -2.74
CA MET A 68 11.22 -5.30 -2.86
C MET A 68 11.02 -6.00 -4.21
N ILE A 69 11.54 -5.43 -5.30
CA ILE A 69 11.51 -6.06 -6.63
C ILE A 69 12.32 -7.36 -6.63
N LEU A 70 13.58 -7.32 -6.16
CA LEU A 70 14.42 -8.52 -6.08
C LEU A 70 13.81 -9.59 -5.16
N ARG A 71 13.15 -9.21 -4.05
CA ARG A 71 12.40 -10.13 -3.19
C ARG A 71 11.35 -10.91 -3.98
N LEU A 72 10.54 -10.23 -4.81
CA LEU A 72 9.48 -10.87 -5.60
C LEU A 72 10.02 -11.74 -6.72
N LEU A 73 11.12 -11.32 -7.35
CA LEU A 73 11.80 -12.07 -8.42
C LEU A 73 12.60 -13.27 -7.89
N SER A 74 12.98 -13.28 -6.61
CA SER A 74 13.59 -14.46 -5.96
C SER A 74 12.62 -15.63 -5.76
N GLU A 75 11.31 -15.42 -5.93
CA GLU A 75 10.27 -16.45 -5.77
C GLU A 75 9.84 -17.05 -7.12
N ALA A 76 9.73 -16.21 -8.14
CA ALA A 76 9.31 -16.55 -9.49
C ALA A 76 9.67 -15.40 -10.44
N ASP A 77 9.82 -15.72 -11.73
CA ASP A 77 9.87 -14.71 -12.79
C ASP A 77 8.50 -14.00 -12.90
N ARG A 78 8.50 -12.67 -13.11
CA ARG A 78 7.26 -11.86 -13.08
C ARG A 78 7.25 -10.77 -14.14
N TYR A 79 6.07 -10.38 -14.62
CA TYR A 79 5.90 -9.20 -15.46
C TYR A 79 5.55 -7.95 -14.62
N GLY A 80 5.80 -6.75 -15.16
CA GLY A 80 5.81 -5.49 -14.38
C GLY A 80 4.53 -5.20 -13.57
N TYR A 81 3.36 -5.56 -14.10
CA TYR A 81 2.08 -5.39 -13.40
C TYR A 81 1.95 -6.33 -12.18
N GLU A 82 2.44 -7.57 -12.25
CA GLU A 82 2.41 -8.48 -11.09
C GLU A 82 3.29 -7.95 -9.95
N ILE A 83 4.42 -7.32 -10.28
CA ILE A 83 5.34 -6.73 -9.30
C ILE A 83 4.63 -5.61 -8.54
N VAL A 84 3.98 -4.68 -9.24
CA VAL A 84 3.21 -3.59 -8.63
C VAL A 84 2.04 -4.13 -7.79
N LYS A 85 1.27 -5.06 -8.36
CA LYS A 85 0.12 -5.69 -7.71
C LYS A 85 0.52 -6.41 -6.42
N LEU A 86 1.56 -7.23 -6.45
CA LEU A 86 2.03 -7.99 -5.28
C LEU A 86 2.62 -7.10 -4.19
N ILE A 87 3.17 -5.93 -4.53
CA ILE A 87 3.63 -4.96 -3.52
C ILE A 87 2.45 -4.33 -2.79
N ALA A 88 1.38 -3.96 -3.51
CA ALA A 88 0.14 -3.49 -2.88
C ALA A 88 -0.52 -4.59 -2.03
N GLU A 89 -0.64 -5.82 -2.55
CA GLU A 89 -1.24 -6.95 -1.84
C GLU A 89 -0.45 -7.35 -0.57
N ARG A 90 0.89 -7.32 -0.60
CA ARG A 90 1.74 -7.71 0.55
C ARG A 90 1.97 -6.58 1.56
N SER A 91 1.50 -5.38 1.27
CA SER A 91 1.47 -4.27 2.21
C SER A 91 0.05 -4.03 2.75
N ASP A 92 -0.89 -4.96 2.53
CA ASP A 92 -2.31 -4.81 2.88
C ASP A 92 -2.95 -3.50 2.35
N GLY A 93 -2.41 -2.97 1.24
CA GLY A 93 -2.81 -1.69 0.65
C GLY A 93 -2.11 -0.44 1.23
N GLU A 94 -1.23 -0.58 2.23
CA GLU A 94 -0.49 0.55 2.82
C GLU A 94 0.54 1.16 1.86
N TYR A 95 1.01 0.43 0.85
CA TYR A 95 1.99 0.92 -0.12
C TYR A 95 1.69 0.57 -1.58
N GLU A 96 1.29 1.59 -2.36
CA GLU A 96 1.14 1.51 -3.80
C GLU A 96 2.43 1.94 -4.54
N LEU A 97 3.13 0.98 -5.16
CA LEU A 97 4.27 1.30 -6.03
C LEU A 97 3.80 1.82 -7.39
N LYS A 98 4.15 3.08 -7.71
CA LYS A 98 3.87 3.67 -9.04
C LYS A 98 4.64 2.96 -10.14
N GLU A 99 3.99 2.66 -11.27
CA GLU A 99 4.62 1.99 -12.42
C GLU A 99 5.90 2.70 -12.90
N ALA A 100 5.91 4.03 -12.99
CA ALA A 100 7.10 4.79 -13.39
C ALA A 100 8.30 4.56 -12.42
N THR A 101 8.03 4.39 -11.13
CA THR A 101 9.04 4.06 -10.11
C THR A 101 9.48 2.60 -10.24
N MET A 102 8.56 1.68 -10.53
CA MET A 102 8.90 0.28 -10.83
C MET A 102 9.81 0.19 -12.07
N TYR A 103 9.46 0.82 -13.19
CA TYR A 103 10.25 0.79 -14.42
C TYR A 103 11.62 1.46 -14.28
N SER A 104 11.75 2.56 -13.51
CA SER A 104 13.06 3.17 -13.26
C SER A 104 13.96 2.27 -12.40
N SER A 105 13.36 1.48 -11.50
CA SER A 105 14.04 0.55 -10.61
C SER A 105 14.49 -0.72 -11.35
N VAL A 106 13.61 -1.31 -12.16
CA VAL A 106 13.93 -2.38 -13.12
C VAL A 106 15.09 -1.98 -14.03
N ARG A 107 15.10 -0.75 -14.58
CA ARG A 107 16.22 -0.28 -15.43
C ARG A 107 17.56 -0.20 -14.70
N ARG A 108 17.58 0.16 -13.41
CA ARG A 108 18.81 0.12 -12.59
C ARG A 108 19.27 -1.31 -12.39
N LEU A 109 18.38 -2.18 -11.92
CA LEU A 109 18.67 -3.60 -11.68
C LEU A 109 19.15 -4.33 -12.96
N GLU A 110 18.59 -3.98 -14.13
CA GLU A 110 19.00 -4.49 -15.44
C GLU A 110 20.41 -3.98 -15.82
N ALA A 111 20.69 -2.68 -15.64
CA ALA A 111 22.02 -2.10 -15.89
C ALA A 111 23.09 -2.63 -14.92
N ASP A 112 22.72 -2.92 -13.67
CA ASP A 112 23.57 -3.54 -12.67
C ASP A 112 23.72 -5.05 -12.90
N GLY A 113 22.94 -5.69 -13.79
CA GLY A 113 22.97 -7.13 -14.04
C GLY A 113 22.44 -7.98 -12.88
N ASP A 114 21.66 -7.38 -11.98
CA ASP A 114 20.95 -8.07 -10.90
C ASP A 114 19.68 -8.78 -11.43
N ILE A 115 19.14 -8.32 -12.56
CA ILE A 115 18.03 -8.96 -13.28
C ILE A 115 18.30 -9.06 -14.78
N GLU A 116 17.65 -10.04 -15.40
CA GLU A 116 17.51 -10.19 -16.85
C GLU A 116 16.04 -10.10 -17.24
N TRP A 117 15.75 -10.07 -18.54
CA TRP A 117 14.39 -10.12 -19.06
C TRP A 117 14.25 -11.01 -20.28
N TYR A 118 13.03 -11.51 -20.50
CA TYR A 118 12.67 -12.26 -21.68
C TYR A 118 11.23 -11.97 -22.10
N TRP A 119 10.89 -12.29 -23.35
CA TRP A 119 9.50 -12.31 -23.80
C TRP A 119 8.86 -13.61 -23.38
N GLY A 120 7.77 -13.54 -22.61
CA GLY A 120 6.91 -14.69 -22.38
C GLY A 120 6.02 -14.98 -23.59
N ASP A 121 5.29 -16.08 -23.50
CA ASP A 121 4.43 -16.58 -24.56
C ASP A 121 3.36 -15.57 -25.00
N GLU A 122 2.91 -15.73 -26.24
CA GLU A 122 1.90 -14.88 -26.83
C GLU A 122 0.51 -15.20 -26.24
N SER A 123 -0.04 -14.22 -25.53
CA SER A 123 -1.38 -14.31 -24.94
C SER A 123 -2.40 -13.52 -25.77
N GLN A 124 -3.68 -13.59 -25.41
CA GLN A 124 -4.79 -12.83 -26.03
C GLN A 124 -4.62 -11.29 -26.03
N GLY A 125 -3.54 -10.75 -25.44
CA GLY A 125 -3.14 -9.34 -25.51
C GLY A 125 -1.69 -9.11 -25.94
N GLY A 126 -1.08 -10.06 -26.66
CA GLY A 126 0.31 -10.01 -27.11
C GLY A 126 1.31 -10.62 -26.11
N ARG A 127 2.60 -10.42 -26.39
CA ARG A 127 3.74 -10.90 -25.56
C ARG A 127 3.99 -9.97 -24.38
N ARG A 128 4.28 -10.55 -23.21
CA ARG A 128 4.63 -9.81 -21.98
C ARG A 128 6.14 -9.85 -21.76
N LYS A 129 6.72 -8.73 -21.32
CA LYS A 129 8.11 -8.67 -20.83
C LYS A 129 8.15 -9.21 -19.39
N TYR A 130 8.77 -10.36 -19.19
CA TYR A 130 9.04 -10.94 -17.88
C TYR A 130 10.45 -10.57 -17.42
N PHE A 131 10.64 -10.48 -16.11
CA PHE A 131 11.91 -10.25 -15.45
C PHE A 131 12.30 -11.48 -14.64
N ARG A 132 13.60 -11.79 -14.62
CA ARG A 132 14.22 -12.90 -13.90
C ARG A 132 15.36 -12.36 -13.05
N ILE A 133 15.52 -12.86 -11.82
CA ILE A 133 16.67 -12.51 -10.97
C ILE A 133 17.91 -13.32 -11.37
N THR A 134 19.08 -12.69 -11.42
CA THR A 134 20.37 -13.38 -11.64
C THR A 134 20.95 -13.88 -10.32
N GLU A 135 22.00 -14.71 -10.35
CA GLU A 135 22.73 -15.07 -9.13
C GLU A 135 23.36 -13.84 -8.45
N LYS A 136 23.78 -12.84 -9.24
CA LYS A 136 24.23 -11.54 -8.71
C LYS A 136 23.10 -10.82 -7.98
N GLY A 137 21.91 -10.77 -8.57
CA GLY A 137 20.72 -10.18 -7.94
C GLY A 137 20.27 -10.89 -6.67
N LYS A 138 20.39 -12.23 -6.61
CA LYS A 138 20.15 -13.00 -5.37
C LYS A 138 21.12 -12.62 -4.25
N ALA A 139 22.41 -12.47 -4.57
CA ALA A 139 23.41 -11.99 -3.62
C ALA A 139 23.18 -10.53 -3.21
N ALA A 140 22.79 -9.66 -4.14
CA ALA A 140 22.40 -8.28 -3.85
C ALA A 140 21.18 -8.21 -2.93
N TYR A 141 20.14 -9.00 -3.19
CA TYR A 141 18.96 -9.13 -2.33
C TYR A 141 19.33 -9.57 -0.90
N ALA A 142 20.14 -10.62 -0.75
CA ALA A 142 20.55 -11.13 0.55
C ALA A 142 21.33 -10.07 1.35
N ARG A 143 22.26 -9.35 0.71
CA ARG A 143 23.00 -8.24 1.31
C ARG A 143 22.06 -7.10 1.72
N ASN A 144 21.18 -6.66 0.83
CA ASN A 144 20.26 -5.55 1.10
C ASN A 144 19.29 -5.89 2.25
N LYS A 145 18.81 -7.14 2.32
CA LYS A 145 18.01 -7.63 3.46
C LYS A 145 18.81 -7.59 4.76
N SER A 146 20.05 -8.10 4.76
CA SER A 146 20.92 -8.07 5.94
C SER A 146 21.16 -6.63 6.45
N ASN A 147 21.38 -5.69 5.52
CA ASN A 147 21.54 -4.27 5.84
C ASN A 147 20.26 -3.67 6.45
N TRP A 148 19.08 -4.05 5.96
CA TRP A 148 17.80 -3.64 6.53
C TRP A 148 17.59 -4.18 7.95
N GLU A 149 17.79 -5.48 8.20
CA GLU A 149 17.65 -6.06 9.55
C GLU A 149 18.66 -5.44 10.53
N TYR A 150 19.88 -5.12 10.07
CA TYR A 150 20.86 -4.38 10.86
C TYR A 150 20.36 -2.96 11.21
N ALA A 151 19.88 -2.20 10.22
CA ALA A 151 19.40 -0.83 10.42
C ALA A 151 18.17 -0.77 11.32
N LYS A 152 17.20 -1.67 11.09
CA LYS A 152 16.00 -1.84 11.94
C LYS A 152 16.39 -2.05 13.40
N ARG A 153 17.25 -3.04 13.68
CA ARG A 153 17.75 -3.34 15.03
C ARG A 153 18.49 -2.16 15.66
N VAL A 154 19.23 -1.36 14.89
CA VAL A 154 19.89 -0.15 15.42
C VAL A 154 18.87 0.91 15.81
N LEU A 155 17.85 1.15 14.99
CA LEU A 155 16.79 2.12 15.29
C LEU A 155 15.92 1.68 16.47
N GLU A 156 15.55 0.40 16.57
CA GLU A 156 14.81 -0.19 17.69
C GLU A 156 15.52 -0.06 19.06
N ASN A 157 16.83 0.15 19.07
CA ASN A 157 17.61 0.35 20.30
C ASN A 157 17.87 1.84 20.64
N LEU A 158 17.52 2.77 19.75
CA LEU A 158 17.89 4.19 19.86
C LEU A 158 16.70 5.16 19.89
N LEU A 159 15.49 4.68 19.58
CA LEU A 159 14.23 5.43 19.56
C LEU A 159 13.26 4.92 20.64
#